data_AF-A0A7Z9M214-F1
#
_entry.id   AF-A0A7Z9M214-F1
#
_cell.length_a   1.000
_cell.length_b   1.000
_cell.length_c   1.000
_cell.angle_alpha   90.00
_cell.angle_beta   90.00
_cell.angle_gamma   90.00
#
_symmetry.space_group_name_H-M   'P 1'
#
loop_
_entity.id
_entity.type
_entity.pdbx_description
1 polymer ?
#
loop_
_entity_poly.entity_id
_entity_poly.type
_entity_poly.pdbx_seq_one_letter_code
_entity_poly.pdbx_strand_id
1 'polypeptide(L)'
;LHMINIQDPLTPVFAGCFQDMSTGRQRTGYSHDAQCVVYHGPDSDYQGHEICLGSNETALSIADVTDKSNPLTVAMASYPNVGYSHQGWLSEDHTYFFMGDELDETGGNVTNTRTLIWDLADLDDPILAREYMAETKATDHNLYVLGNMMYQSNYKSGLRVLDISDPENPVPVGNFDTVPYGGDDASMTGSWSNYPYFKSGIVVVTSSREGLFVVRYRPRTISE
;
A
#
# COMPACT_ATOMS: atom_id res chain seq x y z
N LEU A 1 0.32 16.56 -0.18
CA LEU A 1 -1.11 16.20 -0.30
C LEU A 1 -1.95 17.45 -0.56
N HIS A 2 -2.83 17.43 -1.57
CA HIS A 2 -3.84 18.49 -1.78
C HIS A 2 -5.24 17.95 -1.47
N MET A 3 -6.03 18.71 -0.73
CA MET A 3 -7.42 18.39 -0.41
C MET A 3 -8.34 19.23 -1.27
N ILE A 4 -9.26 18.56 -1.97
CA ILE A 4 -10.21 19.18 -2.88
C ILE A 4 -11.62 18.78 -2.45
N ASN A 5 -12.50 19.76 -2.22
CA ASN A 5 -13.92 19.52 -2.01
C ASN A 5 -14.58 19.23 -3.36
N ILE A 6 -15.14 18.02 -3.48
CA ILE A 6 -15.82 17.51 -4.68
C ILE A 6 -17.31 17.24 -4.45
N GLN A 7 -17.94 17.89 -3.45
CA GLN A 7 -19.40 17.79 -3.22
C GLN A 7 -20.20 18.23 -4.45
N ASP A 8 -19.67 19.18 -5.23
CA ASP A 8 -20.05 19.39 -6.63
C ASP A 8 -18.90 18.90 -7.54
N PRO A 9 -18.99 17.71 -8.13
CA PRO A 9 -17.92 17.13 -8.95
C PRO A 9 -17.60 17.94 -10.23
N LEU A 10 -18.54 18.76 -10.70
CA LEU A 10 -18.31 19.62 -11.88
C LEU A 10 -17.58 20.92 -11.49
N THR A 11 -17.56 21.25 -10.20
CA THR A 11 -16.96 22.48 -9.67
C THR A 11 -16.07 22.15 -8.45
N PRO A 12 -14.96 21.43 -8.63
CA PRO A 12 -14.06 21.11 -7.53
C PRO A 12 -13.47 22.39 -6.93
N VAL A 13 -13.45 22.48 -5.59
CA VAL A 13 -12.93 23.64 -4.85
C VAL A 13 -11.74 23.21 -4.00
N PHE A 14 -10.64 23.96 -4.07
CA PHE A 14 -9.50 23.73 -3.19
C PHE A 14 -9.90 23.91 -1.71
N ALA A 15 -9.60 22.92 -0.88
CA ALA A 15 -9.93 22.94 0.55
C ALA A 15 -8.69 23.16 1.43
N GLY A 16 -7.52 22.67 1.02
CA GLY A 16 -6.28 22.82 1.76
C GLY A 16 -5.13 21.98 1.20
N CYS A 17 -3.97 22.07 1.83
CA CYS A 17 -2.84 21.20 1.53
C CYS A 17 -2.08 20.81 2.79
N PHE A 18 -1.45 19.64 2.75
CA PHE A 18 -0.56 19.14 3.79
C PHE A 18 0.77 18.70 3.17
N GLN A 19 1.86 19.01 3.85
CA GLN A 19 3.21 18.52 3.57
C GLN A 19 4.03 18.59 4.84
N ASP A 20 4.93 17.63 5.04
CA ASP A 20 5.92 17.65 6.12
C ASP A 20 7.33 17.51 5.56
N MET A 21 8.10 18.59 5.63
CA MET A 21 9.44 18.70 5.04
C MET A 21 10.50 17.83 5.74
N SER A 22 10.14 17.13 6.83
CA SER A 22 11.01 16.10 7.44
C SER A 22 11.12 14.84 6.57
N THR A 23 10.20 14.65 5.61
CA THR A 23 10.15 13.50 4.69
C THR A 23 10.33 13.90 3.22
N GLY A 24 10.45 12.89 2.36
CA GLY A 24 10.76 13.04 0.94
C GLY A 24 12.26 13.14 0.69
N ARG A 25 12.73 12.57 -0.43
CA ARG A 25 14.17 12.51 -0.76
C ARG A 25 14.79 13.90 -0.93
N GLN A 26 13.98 14.89 -1.32
CA GLN A 26 14.37 16.29 -1.45
C GLN A 26 13.91 17.17 -0.28
N ARG A 27 13.42 16.57 0.83
CA ARG A 27 12.83 17.27 1.98
C ARG A 27 11.69 18.21 1.58
N THR A 28 10.86 17.75 0.65
CA THR A 28 9.71 18.49 0.12
C THR A 28 8.40 18.09 0.78
N GLY A 29 8.39 17.05 1.63
CA GLY A 29 7.15 16.44 2.12
C GLY A 29 6.28 15.86 1.01
N TYR A 30 6.92 15.46 -0.11
CA TYR A 30 6.25 14.78 -1.21
C TYR A 30 5.72 13.43 -0.74
N SER A 31 4.47 13.16 -1.07
CA SER A 31 3.80 11.88 -0.88
C SER A 31 3.68 11.25 -2.26
N HIS A 32 4.29 10.08 -2.44
CA HIS A 32 4.22 9.36 -3.71
C HIS A 32 2.82 8.77 -3.92
N ASP A 33 2.32 8.10 -2.89
CA ASP A 33 0.93 7.68 -2.77
C ASP A 33 0.41 8.02 -1.36
N ALA A 34 -0.91 8.08 -1.21
CA ALA A 34 -1.56 8.27 0.08
C ALA A 34 -2.94 7.60 0.11
N GLN A 35 -3.25 6.96 1.23
CA GLN A 35 -4.59 6.51 1.55
C GLN A 35 -5.19 7.40 2.63
N CYS A 36 -6.32 8.04 2.33
CA CYS A 36 -7.06 8.85 3.28
C CYS A 36 -8.41 8.19 3.62
N VAL A 37 -8.74 8.14 4.91
CA VAL A 37 -9.93 7.46 5.44
C VAL A 37 -10.58 8.27 6.55
N VAL A 38 -11.86 8.03 6.80
CA VAL A 38 -12.44 8.31 8.11
C VAL A 38 -11.99 7.19 9.04
N TYR A 39 -11.07 7.50 9.95
CA TYR A 39 -10.41 6.51 10.77
C TYR A 39 -11.39 5.88 11.77
N HIS A 40 -11.35 4.56 11.88
CA HIS A 40 -12.19 3.79 12.79
C HIS A 40 -11.41 2.63 13.42
N GLY A 41 -10.08 2.81 13.51
CA GLY A 41 -9.18 1.82 14.09
C GLY A 41 -9.07 1.92 15.61
N PRO A 42 -8.08 1.22 16.19
CA PRO A 42 -7.94 1.04 17.64
C PRO A 42 -7.60 2.33 18.40
N ASP A 43 -6.91 3.28 17.77
CA ASP A 43 -6.52 4.52 18.44
C ASP A 43 -7.73 5.44 18.68
N SER A 44 -8.13 5.56 19.95
CA SER A 44 -9.32 6.31 20.33
C SER A 44 -9.21 7.82 20.12
N ASP A 45 -7.99 8.35 20.06
CA ASP A 45 -7.77 9.80 19.97
C ASP A 45 -8.11 10.33 18.57
N TYR A 46 -8.09 9.45 17.57
CA TYR A 46 -8.32 9.78 16.15
C TYR A 46 -9.58 9.12 15.56
N GLN A 47 -10.38 8.38 16.36
CA GLN A 47 -11.63 7.79 15.85
C GLN A 47 -12.59 8.84 15.30
N GLY A 48 -13.03 8.64 14.06
CA GLY A 48 -13.90 9.56 13.32
C GLY A 48 -13.18 10.73 12.65
N HIS A 49 -11.86 10.87 12.83
CA HIS A 49 -11.06 11.88 12.15
C HIS A 49 -10.78 11.46 10.71
N GLU A 50 -10.53 12.43 9.84
CA GLU A 50 -10.04 12.16 8.48
C GLU A 50 -8.51 12.04 8.53
N ILE A 51 -8.01 10.82 8.47
CA ILE A 51 -6.57 10.50 8.56
C ILE A 51 -6.05 10.11 7.19
N CYS A 52 -4.90 10.68 6.82
CA CYS A 52 -4.16 10.32 5.61
C CYS A 52 -2.83 9.66 5.96
N LEU A 53 -2.61 8.46 5.44
CA LEU A 53 -1.36 7.72 5.50
C LEU A 53 -0.66 7.86 4.15
N GLY A 54 0.49 8.51 4.14
CA GLY A 54 1.31 8.79 2.97
C GLY A 54 2.59 7.95 2.95
N SER A 55 2.90 7.39 1.78
CA SER A 55 4.20 6.80 1.49
C SER A 55 5.10 7.90 0.89
N ASN A 56 5.92 8.53 1.73
CA ASN A 56 6.59 9.80 1.41
C ASN A 56 8.04 9.61 0.94
N GLU A 57 8.30 8.59 0.11
CA GLU A 57 9.61 8.19 -0.43
C GLU A 57 10.65 7.72 0.61
N THR A 58 10.64 8.29 1.81
CA THR A 58 11.64 8.09 2.87
C THR A 58 11.06 7.55 4.17
N ALA A 59 9.72 7.57 4.32
CA ALA A 59 9.02 7.30 5.56
C ALA A 59 7.52 7.06 5.32
N LEU A 60 6.86 6.43 6.28
CA LEU A 60 5.40 6.50 6.44
C LEU A 60 5.04 7.84 7.11
N SER A 61 4.18 8.62 6.48
CA SER A 61 3.64 9.87 6.99
C SER A 61 2.20 9.66 7.43
N ILE A 62 1.83 10.10 8.62
CA ILE A 62 0.45 10.08 9.11
C ILE A 62 0.05 11.51 9.42
N ALA A 63 -1.10 11.94 8.86
CA ALA A 63 -1.60 13.29 9.05
C ALA A 63 -3.10 13.27 9.36
N ASP A 64 -3.50 14.10 10.32
CA ASP A 64 -4.90 14.43 10.56
C ASP A 64 -5.28 15.62 9.69
N VAL A 65 -6.18 15.36 8.74
CA VAL A 65 -6.67 16.34 7.79
C VAL A 65 -8.12 16.72 8.05
N THR A 66 -8.68 16.42 9.23
CA THR A 66 -10.08 16.70 9.58
C THR A 66 -10.42 18.17 9.36
N ASP A 67 -9.61 19.08 9.91
CA ASP A 67 -9.63 20.50 9.56
C ASP A 67 -8.75 20.74 8.33
N LYS A 68 -9.40 20.89 7.17
CA LYS A 68 -8.73 21.13 5.89
C LYS A 68 -7.91 22.42 5.87
N SER A 69 -8.27 23.40 6.70
CA SER A 69 -7.57 24.69 6.79
C SER A 69 -6.36 24.64 7.70
N ASN A 70 -6.30 23.64 8.60
CA ASN A 70 -5.19 23.42 9.51
C ASN A 70 -4.86 21.92 9.68
N PRO A 71 -4.36 21.24 8.62
CA PRO A 71 -3.92 19.86 8.74
C PRO A 71 -2.74 19.72 9.71
N LEU A 72 -2.71 18.62 10.45
CA LEU A 72 -1.69 18.36 11.47
C LEU A 72 -0.90 17.10 11.12
N THR A 73 0.42 17.16 11.30
CA THR A 73 1.25 15.95 11.32
C THR A 73 0.93 15.18 12.59
N VAL A 74 0.62 13.90 12.45
CA VAL A 74 0.48 12.95 13.57
C VAL A 74 1.82 12.25 13.80
N ALA A 75 2.33 11.55 12.78
CA ALA A 75 3.60 10.83 12.88
C ALA A 75 4.38 10.77 11.56
N MET A 76 5.69 10.55 11.66
CA MET A 76 6.61 10.32 10.56
C MET A 76 7.49 9.11 10.89
N ALA A 77 7.04 7.91 10.52
CA ALA A 77 7.66 6.65 10.89
C ALA A 77 8.78 6.27 9.91
N SER A 78 9.97 5.99 10.45
CA SER A 78 11.12 5.52 9.68
C SER A 78 11.32 4.01 9.84
N TYR A 79 11.94 3.38 8.83
CA TYR A 79 12.23 1.94 8.81
C TYR A 79 13.60 1.68 8.16
N PRO A 80 14.24 0.53 8.39
CA PRO A 80 15.54 0.24 7.81
C PRO A 80 15.46 -0.07 6.30
N ASN A 81 16.59 0.11 5.61
CA ASN A 81 16.77 -0.29 4.21
C ASN A 81 15.82 0.41 3.23
N VAL A 82 15.44 1.66 3.51
CA VAL A 82 14.55 2.46 2.65
C VAL A 82 15.15 2.57 1.25
N GLY A 83 14.40 2.07 0.25
CA GLY A 83 14.63 2.39 -1.15
C GLY A 83 13.80 3.62 -1.49
N TYR A 84 12.51 3.43 -1.66
CA TYR A 84 11.48 4.38 -2.02
C TYR A 84 10.14 3.94 -1.42
N SER A 85 9.79 4.45 -0.24
CA SER A 85 8.44 4.25 0.34
C SER A 85 7.40 4.64 -0.71
N HIS A 86 6.63 3.65 -1.18
CA HIS A 86 5.91 3.77 -2.44
C HIS A 86 4.40 3.87 -2.24
N GLN A 87 3.75 2.77 -1.88
CA GLN A 87 2.31 2.71 -1.72
C GLN A 87 1.96 1.74 -0.60
N GLY A 88 0.84 1.98 0.07
CA GLY A 88 0.33 1.08 1.06
C GLY A 88 -1.18 1.16 1.22
N TRP A 89 -1.71 0.25 2.02
CA TRP A 89 -3.13 0.10 2.26
C TRP A 89 -3.41 -0.43 3.67
N LEU A 90 -4.44 0.12 4.32
CA LEU A 90 -4.93 -0.28 5.63
C LEU A 90 -5.63 -1.64 5.59
N SER A 91 -5.54 -2.38 6.69
CA SER A 91 -6.49 -3.45 7.00
C SER A 91 -7.91 -2.88 7.16
N GLU A 92 -8.94 -3.71 6.99
CA GLU A 92 -10.35 -3.27 7.06
C GLU A 92 -10.73 -2.65 8.41
N ASP A 93 -10.03 -3.02 9.48
CA ASP A 93 -10.22 -2.48 10.83
C ASP A 93 -9.25 -1.33 11.16
N HIS A 94 -8.43 -0.89 10.19
CA HIS A 94 -7.41 0.16 10.32
C HIS A 94 -6.34 -0.08 11.41
N THR A 95 -6.23 -1.30 11.94
CA THR A 95 -5.22 -1.66 12.95
C THR A 95 -3.83 -1.79 12.34
N TYR A 96 -3.74 -2.22 11.07
CA TYR A 96 -2.47 -2.41 10.38
C TYR A 96 -2.42 -1.63 9.07
N PHE A 97 -1.22 -1.20 8.68
CA PHE A 97 -0.93 -0.64 7.35
C PHE A 97 0.16 -1.45 6.66
N PHE A 98 -0.18 -2.00 5.50
CA PHE A 98 0.74 -2.75 4.66
C PHE A 98 1.36 -1.78 3.65
N MET A 99 2.68 -1.74 3.55
CA MET A 99 3.38 -0.79 2.68
C MET A 99 4.51 -1.45 1.90
N GLY A 100 4.61 -1.11 0.62
CA GLY A 100 5.71 -1.49 -0.27
C GLY A 100 6.83 -0.44 -0.34
N ASP A 101 7.99 -0.86 -0.85
CA ASP A 101 9.16 -0.02 -1.07
C ASP A 101 9.78 -0.33 -2.45
N GLU A 102 9.30 0.38 -3.47
CA GLU A 102 9.50 0.05 -4.89
C GLU A 102 10.97 -0.01 -5.34
N LEU A 103 11.91 0.60 -4.60
CA LEU A 103 13.32 0.65 -5.03
C LEU A 103 14.26 -0.12 -4.12
N ASP A 104 13.76 -0.87 -3.13
CA ASP A 104 14.62 -1.61 -2.21
C ASP A 104 15.21 -2.90 -2.84
N GLU A 105 14.50 -3.60 -3.73
CA GLU A 105 15.04 -4.79 -4.40
C GLU A 105 15.93 -4.40 -5.58
N THR A 106 15.53 -3.40 -6.37
CA THR A 106 16.36 -2.89 -7.48
C THR A 106 17.60 -2.17 -6.99
N GLY A 107 17.53 -1.51 -5.82
CA GLY A 107 18.66 -0.91 -5.12
C GLY A 107 19.59 -1.93 -4.46
N GLY A 108 19.15 -3.19 -4.30
CA GLY A 108 19.89 -4.24 -3.62
C GLY A 108 19.91 -4.09 -2.10
N ASN A 109 19.00 -3.27 -1.54
CA ASN A 109 18.83 -3.08 -0.11
C ASN A 109 18.27 -4.35 0.55
N VAL A 110 17.38 -5.05 -0.17
CA VAL A 110 16.83 -6.36 0.19
C VAL A 110 16.95 -7.32 -0.99
N THR A 111 16.82 -8.63 -0.73
CA THR A 111 16.99 -9.67 -1.77
C THR A 111 15.68 -10.15 -2.38
N ASN A 112 14.59 -10.05 -1.62
CA ASN A 112 13.29 -10.60 -1.94
C ASN A 112 12.24 -9.49 -1.85
N THR A 113 11.14 -9.66 -2.57
CA THR A 113 10.01 -8.72 -2.56
C THR A 113 9.54 -8.51 -1.12
N ARG A 114 9.51 -7.26 -0.66
CA ARG A 114 9.22 -6.94 0.75
C ARG A 114 7.84 -6.31 0.91
N THR A 115 7.21 -6.56 2.05
CA THR A 115 6.05 -5.77 2.50
C THR A 115 6.24 -5.44 3.97
N LEU A 116 6.22 -4.14 4.26
CA LEU A 116 6.32 -3.58 5.61
C LEU A 116 4.94 -3.65 6.25
N ILE A 117 4.87 -4.12 7.50
CA ILE A 117 3.62 -4.30 8.24
C ILE A 117 3.69 -3.41 9.47
N TRP A 118 2.98 -2.29 9.41
CA TRP A 118 2.89 -1.31 10.48
C TRP A 118 1.72 -1.63 11.38
N ASP A 119 1.97 -1.72 12.68
CA ASP A 119 0.95 -1.71 13.74
C ASP A 119 0.63 -0.25 14.07
N LEU A 120 -0.66 0.06 14.00
CA LEU A 120 -1.26 1.38 14.19
C LEU A 120 -2.19 1.41 15.42
N ALA A 121 -1.90 0.59 16.44
CA ALA A 121 -2.55 0.66 17.74
C ALA A 121 -2.50 2.06 18.37
N ASP A 122 -1.43 2.80 18.08
CA ASP A 122 -1.21 4.20 18.44
C ASP A 122 -0.68 4.92 17.19
N LEU A 123 -1.43 5.89 16.66
CA LEU A 123 -1.06 6.63 15.44
C LEU A 123 0.07 7.63 15.70
N ASP A 124 0.26 8.06 16.95
CA ASP A 124 1.36 8.94 17.34
C ASP A 124 2.72 8.20 17.40
N ASP A 125 2.69 6.89 17.63
CA ASP A 125 3.87 6.00 17.63
C ASP A 125 3.66 4.72 16.77
N PRO A 126 3.56 4.84 15.44
CA PRO A 126 3.40 3.69 14.55
C PRO A 126 4.62 2.77 14.58
N ILE A 127 4.40 1.48 14.80
CA ILE A 127 5.46 0.49 14.99
C ILE A 127 5.58 -0.41 13.76
N LEU A 128 6.80 -0.62 13.24
CA LEU A 128 7.06 -1.67 12.26
C LEU A 128 7.04 -3.04 12.96
N ALA A 129 5.87 -3.68 12.99
CA ALA A 129 5.68 -4.96 13.68
C ALA A 129 6.43 -6.09 12.98
N ARG A 130 6.35 -6.14 11.65
CA ARG A 130 6.93 -7.19 10.80
C ARG A 130 7.36 -6.69 9.43
N GLU A 131 8.27 -7.45 8.83
CA GLU A 131 8.58 -7.40 7.40
C GLU A 131 8.22 -8.78 6.81
N TYR A 132 7.27 -8.81 5.89
CA TYR A 132 7.00 -10.00 5.09
C TYR A 132 7.94 -10.03 3.88
N MET A 133 8.59 -11.18 3.67
CA MET A 133 9.50 -11.41 2.54
C MET A 133 8.92 -12.50 1.65
N ALA A 134 8.59 -12.17 0.40
CA ALA A 134 8.06 -13.14 -0.54
C ALA A 134 9.15 -14.11 -1.04
N GLU A 135 8.74 -15.23 -1.63
CA GLU A 135 9.67 -16.17 -2.28
C GLU A 135 10.33 -15.57 -3.54
N THR A 136 9.70 -14.57 -4.15
CA THR A 136 10.14 -13.90 -5.37
C THR A 136 11.16 -12.80 -5.09
N LYS A 137 11.92 -12.41 -6.12
CA LYS A 137 12.85 -11.27 -6.08
C LYS A 137 12.38 -10.09 -6.95
N ALA A 138 11.13 -10.13 -7.37
CA ALA A 138 10.55 -9.07 -8.18
C ALA A 138 10.34 -7.84 -7.31
N THR A 139 10.21 -6.70 -7.96
CA THR A 139 9.92 -5.44 -7.28
C THR A 139 8.45 -5.39 -6.89
N ASP A 140 8.17 -5.03 -5.64
CA ASP A 140 6.80 -4.70 -5.21
C ASP A 140 6.34 -3.39 -5.88
N HIS A 141 5.03 -3.16 -5.95
CA HIS A 141 4.53 -1.90 -6.51
C HIS A 141 3.21 -1.45 -5.90
N ASN A 142 2.10 -2.12 -6.19
CA ASN A 142 0.79 -1.73 -5.68
C ASN A 142 0.14 -2.88 -4.94
N LEU A 143 -0.29 -2.65 -3.70
CA LEU A 143 -1.08 -3.59 -2.92
C LEU A 143 -2.43 -2.99 -2.52
N TYR A 144 -3.43 -3.84 -2.43
CA TYR A 144 -4.78 -3.48 -2.01
C TYR A 144 -5.34 -4.53 -1.08
N VAL A 145 -6.03 -4.11 -0.02
CA VAL A 145 -6.71 -5.01 0.91
C VAL A 145 -8.20 -5.06 0.59
N LEU A 146 -8.78 -6.26 0.65
CA LEU A 146 -10.23 -6.49 0.64
C LEU A 146 -10.56 -7.63 1.59
N GLY A 147 -11.21 -7.32 2.71
CA GLY A 147 -11.41 -8.29 3.79
C GLY A 147 -10.06 -8.74 4.35
N ASN A 148 -9.89 -10.06 4.48
CA ASN A 148 -8.63 -10.66 4.95
C ASN A 148 -7.68 -11.01 3.79
N MET A 149 -7.82 -10.36 2.63
CA MET A 149 -7.02 -10.66 1.45
C MET A 149 -6.23 -9.43 1.01
N MET A 150 -4.93 -9.61 0.80
CA MET A 150 -4.06 -8.62 0.18
C MET A 150 -3.72 -9.03 -1.26
N TYR A 151 -3.98 -8.13 -2.21
CA TYR A 151 -3.73 -8.31 -3.63
C TYR A 151 -2.58 -7.40 -4.06
N GLN A 152 -1.45 -7.99 -4.42
CA GLN A 152 -0.24 -7.26 -4.78
C GLN A 152 0.07 -7.41 -6.26
N SER A 153 0.32 -6.29 -6.92
CA SER A 153 0.94 -6.21 -8.24
C SER A 153 2.44 -6.03 -8.03
N ASN A 154 3.19 -7.10 -8.27
CA ASN A 154 4.63 -7.16 -8.03
C ASN A 154 5.35 -7.33 -9.37
N TYR A 155 5.30 -6.30 -10.21
CA TYR A 155 5.92 -6.20 -11.53
C TYR A 155 6.04 -7.55 -12.26
N LYS A 156 7.27 -8.07 -12.41
CA LYS A 156 7.54 -9.30 -13.18
C LYS A 156 6.90 -10.55 -12.62
N SER A 157 6.63 -10.57 -11.32
CA SER A 157 5.99 -11.70 -10.65
C SER A 157 4.46 -11.68 -10.78
N GLY A 158 3.90 -10.65 -11.41
CA GLY A 158 2.48 -10.54 -11.69
C GLY A 158 1.63 -10.22 -10.45
N LEU A 159 0.41 -10.76 -10.44
CA LEU A 159 -0.50 -10.65 -9.31
C LEU A 159 -0.13 -11.71 -8.25
N ARG A 160 0.06 -11.28 -7.01
CA ARG A 160 0.19 -12.13 -5.83
C ARG A 160 -1.00 -11.90 -4.90
N VAL A 161 -1.49 -12.97 -4.29
CA VAL A 161 -2.65 -12.93 -3.40
C VAL A 161 -2.28 -13.60 -2.09
N LEU A 162 -2.39 -12.85 -1.00
CA LEU A 162 -2.04 -13.27 0.35
C LEU A 162 -3.26 -13.23 1.25
N ASP A 163 -3.41 -14.24 2.09
CA ASP A 163 -4.31 -14.22 3.24
C ASP A 163 -3.61 -13.49 4.39
N ILE A 164 -4.27 -12.48 4.93
CA ILE A 164 -3.82 -11.61 6.02
C ILE A 164 -4.79 -11.69 7.21
N SER A 165 -5.50 -12.81 7.38
CA SER A 165 -6.33 -13.07 8.57
C SER A 165 -5.53 -13.01 9.87
N ASP A 166 -4.23 -13.31 9.80
CA ASP A 166 -3.22 -12.92 10.77
C ASP A 166 -2.32 -11.86 10.09
N PRO A 167 -2.54 -10.55 10.35
CA PRO A 167 -1.84 -9.47 9.65
C PRO A 167 -0.32 -9.53 9.76
N GLU A 168 0.21 -10.02 10.87
CA GLU A 168 1.66 -10.13 11.09
C GLU A 168 2.28 -11.35 10.40
N ASN A 169 1.46 -12.32 9.98
CA ASN A 169 1.91 -13.54 9.32
C ASN A 169 1.17 -13.77 7.98
N PRO A 170 1.36 -12.92 6.96
CA PRO A 170 0.72 -13.10 5.66
C PRO A 170 1.07 -14.45 5.01
N VAL A 171 0.07 -15.14 4.45
CA VAL A 171 0.23 -16.44 3.81
C VAL A 171 -0.08 -16.34 2.31
N PRO A 172 0.82 -16.73 1.39
CA PRO A 172 0.51 -16.79 -0.03
C PRO A 172 -0.59 -17.83 -0.32
N VAL A 173 -1.67 -17.41 -0.99
CA VAL A 173 -2.80 -18.29 -1.30
C VAL A 173 -3.17 -18.32 -2.78
N GLY A 174 -2.60 -17.44 -3.60
CA GLY A 174 -2.79 -17.45 -5.04
C GLY A 174 -1.80 -16.55 -5.77
N ASN A 175 -1.64 -16.79 -7.06
CA ASN A 175 -0.90 -15.91 -7.96
C ASN A 175 -1.40 -16.02 -9.39
N PHE A 176 -1.10 -15.01 -10.19
CA PHE A 176 -1.25 -15.01 -11.63
C PHE A 176 -0.05 -14.27 -12.24
N ASP A 177 0.83 -15.02 -12.87
CA ASP A 177 2.02 -14.50 -13.53
C ASP A 177 1.63 -13.77 -14.83
N THR A 178 1.86 -12.45 -14.87
CA THR A 178 1.62 -11.65 -16.06
C THR A 178 2.82 -11.63 -17.01
N VAL A 179 4.01 -12.05 -16.57
CA VAL A 179 5.28 -12.04 -17.32
C VAL A 179 5.97 -13.43 -17.33
N PRO A 180 5.30 -14.48 -17.86
CA PRO A 180 5.74 -15.88 -17.71
C PRO A 180 7.05 -16.25 -18.40
N TYR A 181 7.63 -15.34 -19.19
CA TYR A 181 8.89 -15.54 -19.92
C TYR A 181 10.04 -14.66 -19.39
N GLY A 182 9.78 -13.83 -18.37
CA GLY A 182 10.73 -12.81 -17.88
C GLY A 182 11.53 -13.21 -16.65
N GLY A 183 11.09 -14.24 -15.90
CA GLY A 183 11.60 -14.53 -14.55
C GLY A 183 11.13 -13.49 -13.52
N ASP A 184 11.48 -13.70 -12.24
CA ASP A 184 11.08 -12.84 -11.11
C ASP A 184 12.23 -11.93 -10.64
N ASP A 185 13.04 -11.39 -11.54
CA ASP A 185 14.10 -10.43 -11.18
C ASP A 185 13.55 -9.02 -10.89
N ALA A 186 14.26 -8.29 -10.03
CA ALA A 186 13.93 -6.92 -9.67
C ALA A 186 13.97 -6.02 -10.92
N SER A 187 12.80 -5.50 -11.31
CA SER A 187 12.64 -4.59 -12.43
C SER A 187 11.23 -3.98 -12.42
N MET A 188 11.06 -2.86 -13.11
CA MET A 188 9.81 -2.09 -13.15
C MET A 188 8.97 -2.41 -14.39
N THR A 189 8.90 -3.70 -14.77
CA THR A 189 8.11 -4.17 -15.92
C THR A 189 7.23 -5.33 -15.50
N GLY A 190 5.98 -5.35 -15.96
CA GLY A 190 5.01 -6.38 -15.63
C GLY A 190 3.77 -5.78 -14.99
N SER A 191 3.18 -6.45 -14.01
CA SER A 191 1.95 -5.98 -13.35
C SER A 191 2.17 -4.64 -12.68
N TRP A 192 1.44 -3.62 -13.16
CA TRP A 192 1.48 -2.26 -12.63
C TRP A 192 0.47 -2.09 -11.49
N SER A 193 -0.78 -2.52 -11.69
CA SER A 193 -1.79 -2.37 -10.64
C SER A 193 -2.87 -3.44 -10.76
N ASN A 194 -3.70 -3.53 -9.74
CA ASN A 194 -4.85 -4.42 -9.70
C ASN A 194 -6.06 -3.73 -9.05
N TYR A 195 -7.25 -4.24 -9.32
CA TYR A 195 -8.50 -3.73 -8.74
C TYR A 195 -9.36 -4.91 -8.29
N PRO A 196 -9.36 -5.24 -6.98
CA PRO A 196 -10.09 -6.38 -6.44
C PRO A 196 -11.54 -6.08 -6.01
N TYR A 197 -11.97 -4.81 -6.08
CA TYR A 197 -13.20 -4.34 -5.42
C TYR A 197 -14.51 -4.59 -6.17
N PHE A 198 -14.51 -5.32 -7.29
CA PHE A 198 -15.76 -5.68 -7.95
C PHE A 198 -16.55 -6.69 -7.11
N LYS A 199 -17.83 -6.39 -6.84
CA LYS A 199 -18.77 -7.29 -6.11
C LYS A 199 -18.88 -8.71 -6.69
N SER A 200 -18.50 -8.90 -7.96
CA SER A 200 -18.45 -10.20 -8.63
C SER A 200 -17.26 -11.08 -8.20
N GLY A 201 -16.36 -10.56 -7.37
CA GLY A 201 -15.08 -11.19 -7.00
C GLY A 201 -14.06 -11.21 -8.15
N ILE A 202 -14.29 -10.42 -9.20
CA ILE A 202 -13.35 -10.25 -10.30
C ILE A 202 -12.24 -9.30 -9.85
N VAL A 203 -11.01 -9.68 -10.13
CA VAL A 203 -9.82 -8.82 -10.00
C VAL A 203 -9.37 -8.46 -11.40
N VAL A 204 -9.29 -7.16 -11.68
CA VAL A 204 -8.71 -6.65 -12.93
C VAL A 204 -7.25 -6.31 -12.67
N VAL A 205 -6.35 -6.76 -13.53
CA VAL A 205 -4.90 -6.54 -13.39
C VAL A 205 -4.39 -5.85 -14.65
N THR A 206 -3.67 -4.74 -14.48
CA THR A 206 -2.97 -4.06 -15.58
C THR A 206 -1.50 -4.47 -15.55
N SER A 207 -0.95 -4.76 -16.72
CA SER A 207 0.46 -5.09 -16.93
C SER A 207 1.01 -4.23 -18.04
N SER A 208 2.21 -3.70 -17.87
CA SER A 208 2.75 -2.64 -18.73
C SER A 208 2.78 -3.04 -20.21
N ARG A 209 3.31 -4.21 -20.57
CA ARG A 209 3.41 -4.65 -21.98
C ARG A 209 2.43 -5.76 -22.33
N GLU A 210 1.91 -6.46 -21.33
CA GLU A 210 1.12 -7.69 -21.49
C GLU A 210 -0.39 -7.41 -21.49
N GLY A 211 -0.77 -6.18 -21.14
CA GLY A 211 -2.13 -5.67 -21.28
C GLY A 211 -2.99 -5.83 -20.04
N LEU A 212 -4.28 -6.07 -20.25
CA LEU A 212 -5.29 -6.17 -19.21
C LEU A 212 -5.70 -7.62 -18.99
N PHE A 213 -5.67 -8.07 -17.74
CA PHE A 213 -6.13 -9.39 -17.34
C PHE A 213 -7.35 -9.28 -16.43
N VAL A 214 -8.28 -10.22 -16.58
CA VAL A 214 -9.49 -10.32 -15.77
C VAL A 214 -9.49 -11.69 -15.13
N VAL A 215 -9.20 -11.73 -13.83
CA VAL A 215 -9.03 -12.98 -13.07
C VAL A 215 -10.03 -13.04 -11.93
N ARG A 216 -10.17 -14.22 -11.33
CA ARG A 216 -10.96 -14.42 -10.11
C ARG A 216 -10.22 -15.40 -9.23
N TYR A 217 -9.92 -14.99 -7.99
CA TYR A 217 -9.40 -15.92 -6.99
C TYR A 217 -10.44 -17.00 -6.69
N ARG A 218 -10.00 -18.27 -6.71
CA ARG A 218 -10.81 -19.41 -6.29
C ARG A 218 -9.96 -20.30 -5.39
N PRO A 219 -10.26 -20.38 -4.08
CA PRO A 219 -9.57 -21.31 -3.22
C PRO A 219 -9.78 -22.73 -3.75
N ARG A 220 -8.69 -23.45 -4.00
CA ARG A 220 -8.77 -24.87 -4.34
C ARG A 220 -8.76 -25.65 -3.04
N THR A 221 -9.90 -26.25 -2.69
CA THR A 221 -9.91 -27.36 -1.75
C THR A 221 -9.36 -28.57 -2.48
N ILE A 222 -8.11 -28.96 -2.19
CA ILE A 222 -7.61 -30.27 -2.62
C ILE A 222 -8.23 -31.26 -1.64
N SER A 223 -9.24 -32.01 -2.07
CA SER A 223 -9.68 -33.18 -1.32
C SER A 223 -8.52 -34.18 -1.28
N GLU A 224 -8.06 -34.53 -0.08
CA GLU A 224 -7.15 -35.66 0.15
C GLU A 224 -7.77 -36.98 -0.29
#